data_AF-A0A9W8CRX2-F1
#
_entry.id   AF-A0A9W8CRX2-F1
#
_cell.length_a   1.000
_cell.length_b   1.000
_cell.length_c   1.000
_cell.angle_alpha   90.00
_cell.angle_beta   90.00
_cell.angle_gamma   90.00
#
_symmetry.space_group_name_H-M   'P 1'
#
loop_
_entity.id
_entity.type
_entity.pdbx_description
1 polymer ?
#
loop_
_entity_poly.entity_id
_entity_poly.type
_entity_poly.pdbx_seq_one_letter_code
_entity_poly.pdbx_strand_id
1 'polypeptide(L)'
;MLGLGMFQRLTGRSLVSMYSSNTGSAAMLTRRLMSTGSSSGNDDGSDGPGAVGTGTGAQAWPSQQPTANEMRRQEFARQLGAQMSNMGSQSMGRSVPVASGGTTKAYARLNRILAENNVRRELSLRKRYEKPKYKRQRLRRESHARRFKDEVRKKVQLIMKMKNWGL
;
A
#
# COMPACT_ATOMS: atom_id res chain seq x y z
N MET A 1 53.69 13.49 32.33
CA MET A 1 52.96 12.99 31.14
C MET A 1 51.51 12.80 31.56
N LEU A 2 50.59 13.74 31.28
CA LEU A 2 49.83 13.89 30.02
C LEU A 2 49.09 12.57 29.66
N GLY A 3 47.77 12.47 29.60
CA GLY A 3 46.77 13.53 29.61
C GLY A 3 45.32 13.03 29.75
N LEU A 4 44.46 14.04 29.97
CA LEU A 4 43.00 14.03 30.02
C LEU A 4 42.34 13.62 28.69
N GLY A 5 41.12 13.11 28.82
CA GLY A 5 40.04 13.19 27.82
C GLY A 5 38.86 12.37 28.32
N MET A 6 37.83 12.90 28.99
CA MET A 6 37.00 14.09 28.75
C MET A 6 36.45 14.14 27.32
N PHE A 7 35.39 13.36 27.08
CA PHE A 7 34.49 13.59 25.96
C PHE A 7 33.08 13.86 26.48
N GLN A 8 32.79 15.15 26.62
CA GLN A 8 31.45 15.71 26.68
C GLN A 8 30.75 15.48 25.33
N ARG A 9 29.49 15.05 25.37
CA ARG A 9 28.53 15.36 24.31
C ARG A 9 27.28 15.96 24.94
N LEU A 10 27.32 17.28 25.11
CA LEU A 10 26.13 18.13 25.20
C LEU A 10 25.62 18.40 23.78
N THR A 11 24.43 17.88 23.47
CA THR A 11 23.45 18.49 22.54
C THR A 11 22.10 17.95 23.02
N GLY A 12 21.24 18.68 23.73
CA GLY A 12 20.74 20.00 23.34
C GLY A 12 19.64 19.80 22.29
N ARG A 13 18.47 19.30 22.69
CA ARG A 13 17.25 19.38 21.89
C ARG A 13 16.00 19.27 22.77
N SER A 14 15.69 20.41 23.40
CA SER A 14 14.34 20.79 23.79
C SER A 14 13.54 21.08 22.53
N LEU A 15 12.40 20.43 22.35
CA LEU A 15 11.22 21.08 21.76
C LEU A 15 9.99 20.58 22.52
N VAL A 16 9.55 21.47 23.40
CA VAL A 16 8.18 21.62 23.87
C VAL A 16 7.25 21.58 22.66
N SER A 17 6.30 20.65 22.63
CA SER A 17 5.09 20.77 21.81
C SER A 17 3.92 20.54 22.74
N MET A 18 3.37 21.66 23.21
CA MET A 18 2.15 21.71 23.98
C MET A 18 0.97 21.95 23.04
N TYR A 19 -0.16 21.34 23.38
CA TYR A 19 -1.53 21.62 22.92
C TYR A 19 -1.83 21.50 21.41
N SER A 20 -2.67 20.53 21.05
CA SER A 20 -3.96 20.84 20.43
C SER A 20 -4.85 19.59 20.40
N SER A 21 -5.90 19.64 21.20
CA SER A 21 -7.06 18.76 21.14
C SER A 21 -7.84 19.03 19.86
N ASN A 22 -7.83 18.10 18.91
CA ASN A 22 -8.76 18.16 17.78
C ASN A 22 -10.07 17.44 18.15
N THR A 23 -10.95 18.19 18.81
CA THR A 23 -12.36 17.88 18.95
C THR A 23 -13.09 18.26 17.67
N GLY A 24 -13.83 17.31 17.09
CA GLY A 24 -15.02 17.60 16.30
C GLY A 24 -14.82 18.07 14.86
N SER A 25 -15.02 17.15 13.92
CA SER A 25 -15.75 17.50 12.69
C SER A 25 -16.47 16.28 12.16
N ALA A 26 -17.76 16.21 12.52
CA ALA A 26 -18.76 15.45 11.80
C ALA A 26 -18.89 16.09 10.41
N ALA A 27 -18.34 15.44 9.38
CA ALA A 27 -18.51 15.84 8.00
C ALA A 27 -19.32 14.77 7.25
N MET A 28 -20.63 15.03 7.17
CA MET A 28 -21.47 14.91 5.96
C MET A 28 -21.19 13.72 5.03
N LEU A 29 -22.05 12.70 5.14
CA LEU A 29 -22.30 11.73 4.08
C LEU A 29 -22.99 12.42 2.89
N THR A 30 -22.23 12.89 1.91
CA THR A 30 -22.77 13.26 0.60
C THR A 30 -22.71 12.05 -0.33
N ARG A 31 -23.86 11.41 -0.47
CA ARG A 31 -24.12 10.29 -1.38
C ARG A 31 -24.29 10.86 -2.79
N ARG A 32 -23.23 10.87 -3.61
CA ARG A 32 -23.30 11.30 -5.01
C ARG A 32 -23.83 10.15 -5.88
N LEU A 33 -25.07 10.30 -6.35
CA LEU A 33 -25.70 9.42 -7.33
C LEU A 33 -25.01 9.54 -8.69
N MET A 34 -24.94 8.41 -9.39
CA MET A 34 -24.35 8.23 -10.71
C MET A 34 -25.26 8.86 -11.77
N SER A 35 -24.68 9.64 -12.68
CA SER A 35 -25.32 10.12 -13.92
C SER A 35 -24.84 9.23 -15.06
N THR A 36 -25.79 8.56 -15.72
CA THR A 36 -25.57 7.79 -16.95
C THR A 36 -25.77 8.71 -18.15
N GLY A 37 -24.71 8.88 -18.94
CA GLY A 37 -24.79 9.56 -20.24
C GLY A 37 -25.44 8.67 -21.30
N SER A 38 -26.26 9.27 -22.16
CA SER A 38 -26.80 8.68 -23.39
C SER A 38 -26.23 9.39 -24.62
N SER A 39 -25.87 8.59 -25.61
CA SER A 39 -25.28 8.92 -26.91
C SER A 39 -26.33 9.11 -28.01
N SER A 40 -26.04 9.95 -29.02
CA SER A 40 -26.33 9.77 -30.47
C SER A 40 -26.17 11.12 -31.17
N GLY A 41 -25.68 11.27 -32.40
CA GLY A 41 -25.31 10.36 -33.45
C GLY A 41 -24.61 11.18 -34.54
N ASN A 42 -23.96 10.50 -35.47
CA ASN A 42 -23.44 11.12 -36.69
C ASN A 42 -24.24 10.54 -37.86
N ASP A 43 -24.81 11.44 -38.67
CA ASP A 43 -25.42 11.12 -39.95
C ASP A 43 -24.43 11.37 -41.09
N ASP A 44 -24.70 10.63 -42.15
CA ASP A 44 -23.85 10.10 -43.20
C ASP A 44 -23.99 10.89 -44.52
N GLY A 45 -23.14 10.57 -45.50
CA GLY A 45 -23.33 10.91 -46.93
C GLY A 45 -22.42 12.04 -47.46
N SER A 46 -21.36 11.76 -48.22
CA SER A 46 -21.29 11.29 -49.62
C SER A 46 -21.13 12.44 -50.62
N ASP A 47 -19.99 12.49 -51.32
CA ASP A 47 -19.91 12.56 -52.80
C ASP A 47 -18.45 12.69 -53.28
N GLY A 48 -18.13 12.00 -54.38
CA GLY A 48 -16.78 11.71 -54.88
C GLY A 48 -16.15 12.76 -55.84
N PRO A 49 -15.26 12.36 -56.76
CA PRO A 49 -13.84 12.70 -56.65
C PRO A 49 -13.27 13.52 -57.83
N GLY A 50 -12.16 14.23 -57.59
CA GLY A 50 -11.31 14.77 -58.66
C GLY A 50 -10.11 15.57 -58.14
N ALA A 51 -8.97 14.92 -57.95
CA ALA A 51 -7.70 15.64 -57.79
C ALA A 51 -6.52 14.87 -58.41
N VAL A 52 -5.91 15.50 -59.41
CA VAL A 52 -4.65 15.14 -60.05
C VAL A 52 -3.48 15.70 -59.22
N GLY A 53 -2.43 14.90 -59.04
CA GLY A 53 -1.06 15.38 -59.27
C GLY A 53 -0.12 15.67 -58.08
N THR A 54 0.92 14.81 -58.01
CA THR A 54 2.36 15.09 -57.74
C THR A 54 2.84 15.53 -56.35
N GLY A 55 3.76 14.72 -55.79
CA GLY A 55 4.64 15.10 -54.68
C GLY A 55 5.61 14.00 -54.24
N THR A 56 6.88 14.16 -54.58
CA THR A 56 8.08 13.44 -54.07
C THR A 56 8.14 13.37 -52.55
N GLY A 57 8.38 12.18 -51.97
CA GLY A 57 8.57 11.99 -50.53
C GLY A 57 9.24 10.67 -50.20
N ALA A 58 10.18 10.69 -49.26
CA ALA A 58 10.91 9.54 -48.72
C ALA A 58 10.00 8.31 -48.57
N GLN A 59 10.46 7.14 -49.02
CA GLN A 59 9.82 5.86 -48.70
C GLN A 59 9.99 5.59 -47.20
N ALA A 60 9.21 6.30 -46.40
CA ALA A 60 8.76 5.87 -45.11
C ALA A 60 7.99 4.57 -45.34
N TRP A 61 8.34 3.51 -44.61
CA TRP A 61 7.52 2.32 -44.54
C TRP A 61 6.07 2.76 -44.34
N PRO A 62 5.12 2.29 -45.18
CA PRO A 62 3.74 2.71 -45.05
C PRO A 62 3.33 2.43 -43.62
N SER A 63 2.81 3.45 -42.95
CA SER A 63 2.15 3.33 -41.66
C SER A 63 0.88 2.51 -41.88
N GLN A 64 1.06 1.20 -42.07
CA GLN A 64 -0.01 0.23 -42.15
C GLN A 64 -0.75 0.36 -40.82
N GLN A 65 -1.94 0.94 -40.90
CA GLN A 65 -2.82 0.96 -39.75
C GLN A 65 -3.04 -0.49 -39.34
N PRO A 66 -2.95 -0.80 -38.05
CA PRO A 66 -3.08 -2.17 -37.58
C PRO A 66 -4.38 -2.75 -38.13
N THR A 67 -4.27 -3.91 -38.79
CA THR A 67 -5.45 -4.65 -39.27
C THR A 67 -6.45 -4.86 -38.12
N ALA A 68 -7.73 -5.10 -38.40
CA ALA A 68 -8.72 -5.33 -37.33
C ALA A 68 -8.29 -6.46 -36.35
N ASN A 69 -7.57 -7.47 -36.86
CA ASN A 69 -6.98 -8.52 -36.06
C ASN A 69 -5.78 -8.03 -35.23
N GLU A 70 -4.91 -7.18 -35.79
CA GLU A 70 -3.85 -6.49 -35.03
C GLU A 70 -4.45 -5.58 -33.94
N MET A 71 -5.49 -4.81 -34.22
CA MET A 71 -6.16 -3.96 -33.25
C MET A 71 -6.72 -4.78 -32.10
N ARG A 72 -7.41 -5.88 -32.41
CA ARG A 72 -7.93 -6.81 -31.40
C ARG A 72 -6.80 -7.45 -30.57
N ARG A 73 -5.66 -7.78 -31.18
CA ARG A 73 -4.46 -8.29 -30.49
C ARG A 73 -3.83 -7.22 -29.60
N GLN A 74 -3.77 -5.97 -30.04
CA GLN A 74 -3.23 -4.84 -29.28
C GLN A 74 -4.14 -4.47 -28.10
N GLU A 75 -5.46 -4.50 -28.29
CA GLU A 75 -6.44 -4.32 -27.23
C GLU A 75 -6.38 -5.45 -26.20
N PHE A 76 -6.29 -6.70 -26.67
CA PHE A 76 -6.10 -7.86 -25.79
C PHE A 76 -4.78 -7.78 -25.00
N ALA A 77 -3.69 -7.37 -25.65
CA ALA A 77 -2.39 -7.16 -24.99
C ALA A 77 -2.42 -6.02 -23.98
N ARG A 78 -3.15 -4.92 -24.26
CA ARG A 78 -3.39 -3.82 -23.31
C ARG A 78 -4.25 -4.25 -22.13
N GLN A 79 -5.32 -5.03 -22.37
CA GLN A 79 -6.14 -5.62 -21.32
C GLN A 79 -5.32 -6.58 -20.45
N LEU A 80 -4.48 -7.43 -21.04
CA LEU A 80 -3.57 -8.31 -20.31
C LEU A 80 -2.53 -7.53 -19.51
N GLY A 81 -1.92 -6.49 -20.07
CA GLY A 81 -0.98 -5.62 -19.34
C GLY A 81 -1.62 -4.91 -18.15
N ALA A 82 -2.86 -4.44 -18.31
CA ALA A 82 -3.65 -3.86 -17.22
C ALA A 82 -4.10 -4.91 -16.20
N GLN A 83 -4.41 -6.14 -16.63
CA GLN A 83 -4.76 -7.25 -15.77
C GLN A 83 -3.54 -7.76 -14.98
N MET A 84 -2.36 -7.78 -15.59
CA MET A 84 -1.08 -8.16 -14.96
C MET A 84 -0.56 -7.10 -13.98
N SER A 85 -0.74 -5.81 -14.28
CA SER A 85 -0.45 -4.74 -13.30
C SER A 85 -1.42 -4.79 -12.12
N ASN A 86 -2.67 -5.15 -12.36
CA ASN A 86 -3.68 -5.37 -11.32
C ASN A 86 -3.45 -6.67 -10.53
N MET A 87 -2.77 -7.68 -11.08
CA MET A 87 -2.27 -8.84 -10.32
C MET A 87 -1.16 -8.46 -9.33
N GLY A 88 -0.47 -7.33 -9.54
CA GLY A 88 0.35 -6.70 -8.51
C GLY A 88 -0.45 -6.42 -7.23
N SER A 89 -1.72 -6.04 -7.35
CA SER A 89 -2.58 -5.65 -6.20
C SER A 89 -2.75 -6.76 -5.15
N GLN A 90 -2.84 -8.03 -5.56
CA GLN A 90 -3.09 -9.13 -4.61
C GLN A 90 -1.85 -9.51 -3.77
N SER A 91 -0.66 -9.31 -4.31
CA SER A 91 0.62 -9.70 -3.68
C SER A 91 1.50 -8.52 -3.25
N MET A 92 1.21 -7.28 -3.67
CA MET A 92 2.05 -6.10 -3.42
C MET A 92 2.37 -5.84 -1.94
N GLY A 93 1.48 -6.21 -1.02
CA GLY A 93 1.72 -6.11 0.43
C GLY A 93 2.45 -7.31 1.07
N ARG A 94 2.69 -8.38 0.31
CA ARG A 94 3.27 -9.66 0.78
C ARG A 94 4.45 -10.14 -0.09
N SER A 95 4.87 -9.34 -1.06
CA SER A 95 6.06 -9.58 -1.88
C SER A 95 7.25 -8.77 -1.35
N VAL A 96 8.44 -9.38 -1.29
CA VAL A 96 9.68 -8.69 -0.92
C VAL A 96 10.70 -8.89 -2.05
N PRO A 97 11.24 -7.81 -2.64
CA PRO A 97 12.27 -7.93 -3.66
C PRO A 97 13.55 -8.49 -3.03
N VAL A 98 14.21 -9.41 -3.73
CA VAL A 98 15.49 -9.98 -3.32
C VAL A 98 16.61 -9.04 -3.77
N ALA A 99 17.22 -8.33 -2.82
CA ALA A 99 18.38 -7.48 -3.07
C ALA A 99 19.69 -8.31 -3.03
N SER A 100 20.82 -7.70 -3.40
CA SER A 100 22.14 -8.36 -3.46
C SER A 100 22.62 -8.99 -2.14
N GLY A 101 21.95 -8.72 -1.02
CA GLY A 101 22.19 -9.31 0.29
C GLY A 101 21.70 -10.76 0.48
N GLY A 102 21.20 -11.40 -0.58
CA GLY A 102 20.88 -12.83 -0.62
C GLY A 102 19.44 -13.18 -0.20
N THR A 103 18.94 -14.28 -0.76
CA THR A 103 17.57 -14.79 -0.60
C THR A 103 17.16 -14.99 0.87
N THR A 104 18.08 -15.39 1.74
CA THR A 104 17.84 -15.61 3.17
C THR A 104 17.37 -14.34 3.89
N LYS A 105 17.97 -13.18 3.60
CA LYS A 105 17.57 -11.90 4.20
C LYS A 105 16.19 -11.46 3.71
N ALA A 106 15.89 -11.69 2.44
CA ALA A 106 14.58 -11.42 1.87
C ALA A 106 13.48 -12.28 2.54
N TYR A 107 13.74 -13.57 2.78
CA TYR A 107 12.83 -14.45 3.53
C TYR A 107 12.64 -14.02 4.99
N ALA A 108 13.71 -13.62 5.69
CA ALA A 108 13.60 -13.11 7.06
C ALA A 108 12.72 -11.85 7.12
N ARG A 109 12.91 -10.93 6.17
CA ARG A 109 12.09 -9.72 6.04
C ARG A 109 10.62 -10.07 5.74
N LEU A 110 10.38 -11.00 4.81
CA LEU A 110 9.04 -11.48 4.51
C LEU A 110 8.38 -12.11 5.75
N ASN A 111 9.10 -12.95 6.48
CA ASN A 111 8.60 -13.56 7.72
C ASN A 111 8.20 -12.51 8.76
N ARG A 112 8.98 -11.43 8.90
CA ARG A 112 8.64 -10.30 9.78
C ARG A 112 7.36 -9.60 9.33
N ILE A 113 7.23 -9.28 8.04
CA ILE A 113 6.03 -8.64 7.48
C ILE A 113 4.79 -9.50 7.73
N LEU A 114 4.88 -10.82 7.54
CA LEU A 114 3.77 -11.74 7.80
C LEU A 114 3.40 -11.81 9.29
N ALA A 115 4.37 -11.67 10.19
CA ALA A 115 4.15 -11.65 11.64
C ALA A 115 3.49 -10.33 12.10
N GLU A 116 3.97 -9.18 11.61
CA GLU A 116 3.42 -7.85 11.92
C GLU A 116 1.94 -7.75 11.48
N ASN A 117 1.61 -8.30 10.31
CA ASN A 117 0.24 -8.36 9.78
C ASN A 117 -0.61 -9.51 10.38
N ASN A 118 -0.08 -10.30 11.31
CA ASN A 118 -0.77 -11.44 11.95
C ASN A 118 -1.36 -12.50 10.97
N VAL A 119 -0.82 -12.61 9.75
CA VAL A 119 -1.41 -13.45 8.68
C VAL A 119 -1.50 -14.92 9.10
N ARG A 120 -0.43 -15.46 9.70
CA ARG A 120 -0.39 -16.87 10.13
C ARG A 120 -1.43 -17.20 11.19
N ARG A 121 -1.62 -16.29 12.15
CA ARG A 121 -2.61 -16.45 13.22
C ARG A 121 -4.02 -16.43 12.64
N GLU A 122 -4.29 -15.50 11.74
CA GLU A 122 -5.58 -15.40 11.05
C GLU A 122 -5.89 -16.65 10.23
N LEU A 123 -4.92 -17.16 9.46
CA LEU A 123 -5.06 -18.42 8.73
C LEU A 123 -5.39 -19.58 9.67
N SER A 124 -4.70 -19.68 10.81
CA SER A 124 -4.97 -20.71 11.82
C SER A 124 -6.39 -20.61 12.40
N LEU A 125 -6.83 -19.40 12.75
CA LEU A 125 -8.18 -19.14 13.26
C LEU A 125 -9.27 -19.41 12.21
N ARG A 126 -8.97 -19.19 10.92
CA ARG A 126 -9.89 -19.43 9.80
C ARG A 126 -10.04 -20.89 9.41
N LYS A 127 -9.14 -21.80 9.84
CA LYS A 127 -9.22 -23.24 9.50
C LYS A 127 -10.55 -23.88 9.90
N ARG A 128 -11.20 -23.38 10.96
CA ARG A 128 -12.50 -23.86 11.45
C ARG A 128 -13.41 -22.69 11.77
N TYR A 129 -14.71 -22.91 11.65
CA TYR A 129 -15.69 -21.91 12.04
C TYR A 129 -15.68 -21.69 13.56
N GLU A 130 -15.47 -20.44 13.97
CA GLU A 130 -15.60 -19.98 15.35
C GLU A 130 -16.96 -19.28 15.51
N LYS A 131 -17.85 -19.82 16.36
CA LYS A 131 -19.15 -19.16 16.63
C LYS A 131 -18.93 -17.72 17.14
N PRO A 132 -19.81 -16.75 16.81
CA PRO A 132 -19.62 -15.34 17.16
C PRO A 132 -19.42 -15.07 18.66
N LYS A 133 -20.12 -15.81 19.54
CA LYS A 133 -19.97 -15.71 21.00
C LYS A 133 -18.53 -16.02 21.45
N TYR A 134 -17.96 -17.12 20.97
CA TYR A 134 -16.59 -17.53 21.32
C TYR A 134 -15.56 -16.54 20.76
N LYS A 135 -15.78 -16.06 19.52
CA LYS A 135 -14.94 -15.00 18.92
C LYS A 135 -14.91 -13.73 19.78
N ARG A 136 -16.07 -13.25 20.26
CA ARG A 136 -16.14 -12.08 21.16
C ARG A 136 -15.43 -12.33 22.48
N GLN A 137 -15.63 -13.51 23.09
CA GLN A 137 -14.98 -13.88 24.35
C GLN A 137 -13.45 -13.93 24.21
N ARG A 138 -12.96 -14.52 23.11
CA ARG A 138 -11.55 -14.58 22.77
C ARG A 138 -10.96 -13.17 22.62
N LEU A 139 -11.57 -12.32 21.80
CA LEU A 139 -11.10 -10.93 21.59
C LEU A 139 -11.09 -10.11 22.89
N ARG A 140 -12.07 -10.31 23.78
CA ARG A 140 -12.09 -9.66 25.11
C ARG A 140 -10.90 -10.12 25.98
N ARG A 141 -10.62 -11.43 26.02
CA ARG A 141 -9.46 -11.96 26.78
C ARG A 141 -8.14 -11.46 26.21
N GLU A 142 -7.99 -11.49 24.88
CA GLU A 142 -6.79 -11.02 24.19
C GLU A 142 -6.55 -9.52 24.40
N SER A 143 -7.59 -8.69 24.26
CA SER A 143 -7.48 -7.25 24.49
C SER A 143 -7.17 -6.91 25.96
N HIS A 144 -7.76 -7.62 26.92
CA HIS A 144 -7.44 -7.45 28.34
C HIS A 144 -5.99 -7.81 28.65
N ALA A 145 -5.53 -8.98 28.18
CA ALA A 145 -4.14 -9.40 28.35
C ALA A 145 -3.15 -8.41 27.71
N ARG A 146 -3.48 -7.84 26.55
CA ARG A 146 -2.67 -6.79 25.90
C ARG A 146 -2.58 -5.54 26.77
N ARG A 147 -3.72 -5.02 27.25
CA ARG A 147 -3.76 -3.84 28.12
C ARG A 147 -2.98 -4.06 29.41
N PHE A 148 -3.20 -5.21 30.06
CA PHE A 148 -2.48 -5.60 31.27
C PHE A 148 -0.96 -5.65 31.05
N LYS A 149 -0.50 -6.28 29.97
CA LYS A 149 0.92 -6.32 29.61
C LYS A 149 1.50 -4.92 29.40
N ASP A 150 0.78 -4.04 28.71
CA ASP A 150 1.22 -2.68 28.44
C ASP A 150 1.31 -1.84 29.73
N GLU A 151 0.36 -1.99 30.64
CA GLU A 151 0.37 -1.35 31.96
C GLU A 151 1.52 -1.85 32.84
N VAL A 152 1.71 -3.16 32.93
CA VAL A 152 2.82 -3.76 33.67
C VAL A 152 4.15 -3.27 33.11
N ARG A 153 4.30 -3.25 31.77
CA ARG A 153 5.51 -2.72 31.12
C ARG A 153 5.78 -1.28 31.51
N LYS A 154 4.78 -0.39 31.50
CA LYS A 154 4.93 1.01 31.90
C LYS A 154 5.37 1.16 33.35
N LYS A 155 4.76 0.39 34.26
CA LYS A 155 5.11 0.40 35.70
C LYS A 155 6.54 -0.09 35.93
N VAL A 156 6.94 -1.20 35.30
CA VAL A 156 8.31 -1.73 35.40
C VAL A 156 9.32 -0.74 34.82
N GLN A 157 9.01 -0.10 33.68
CA GLN A 157 9.88 0.93 33.10
C GLN A 157 10.06 2.13 34.04
N LEU A 158 9.02 2.54 34.76
CA LEU A 158 9.12 3.60 35.76
C LEU A 158 10.04 3.18 36.91
N ILE A 159 9.86 1.99 37.48
CA ILE A 159 10.69 1.46 38.55
C ILE A 159 12.16 1.39 38.12
N MET A 160 12.44 0.92 36.90
CA MET A 160 13.81 0.87 36.37
C MET A 160 14.44 2.26 36.21
N LYS A 161 13.65 3.28 35.87
CA LYS A 161 14.11 4.68 35.84
C LYS A 161 14.42 5.22 37.23
N MET A 162 13.55 4.96 38.20
CA MET A 162 13.75 5.35 39.61
C MET A 162 15.01 4.71 40.18
N LYS A 163 15.19 3.40 39.94
CA LYS A 163 16.40 2.67 40.30
C LYS A 163 17.66 3.31 39.70
N ASN A 164 17.61 3.72 38.43
CA ASN A 164 18.73 4.39 37.78
C ASN A 164 19.01 5.79 38.35
N TRP A 165 18.03 6.44 38.96
CA TRP A 165 18.19 7.70 39.69
C TRP A 165 18.69 7.50 41.14
N GLY A 166 18.84 6.26 41.61
CA GLY A 166 19.29 5.95 42.96
C GLY A 166 18.19 5.95 44.01
N LEU A 167 16.91 5.90 43.60
CA LEU A 167 15.76 5.60 44.47
C LEU A 167 15.43 4.11 44.51
#